data_AF-A0A1S6EVF0-F1
#
_entry.id   AF-A0A1S6EVF0-F1
#
_cell.length_a   1.000
_cell.length_b   1.000
_cell.length_c   1.000
_cell.angle_alpha   90.00
_cell.angle_beta   90.00
_cell.angle_gamma   90.00
#
_symmetry.space_group_name_H-M   'P 1'
#
loop_
_entity.id
_entity.type
_entity.pdbx_description
1 polymer ?
#
loop_
_entity_poly.entity_id
_entity_poly.type
_entity_poly.pdbx_seq_one_letter_code
_entity_poly.pdbx_strand_id
1 'polypeptide(L)'
;MKRPFRIWPVIGVVLALGACGKGSETRPDVAAVPDGWASSPRVEGVIRTGGMLVVGGRTEPLGRVVLTGADGVAYAAGADAGGRFDVRIPAWTQDVVLDVKAQVGQIAYPAPYRLLVAADPRGPIALLAIGAPTRRLGPAPALDAIDTDGRATLLSGRSAPQSEVSVGMAQGRPVATDAMGRWTTSVSGAAGAPVQVGNATFEPPPLSLDGETRLRRLGGGWVIAWGGAGGARQTTWFPDPPA
;
A
#
# COMPACT_ATOMS: atom_id res chain seq x y z
N MET A 1 -37.67 46.88 -28.85
CA MET A 1 -37.99 46.92 -30.29
C MET A 1 -37.81 45.52 -30.87
N LYS A 2 -38.90 44.92 -31.35
CA LYS A 2 -39.00 43.54 -31.81
C LYS A 2 -38.52 43.45 -33.27
N ARG A 3 -37.61 42.54 -33.59
CA ARG A 3 -37.19 42.24 -34.97
C ARG A 3 -37.86 40.95 -35.45
N PRO A 4 -38.59 40.93 -36.57
CA PRO A 4 -39.29 39.75 -37.05
C PRO A 4 -38.38 38.79 -37.84
N PHE A 5 -38.61 37.49 -37.60
CA PHE A 5 -38.08 36.35 -38.34
C PHE A 5 -38.57 36.33 -39.79
N ARG A 6 -37.69 35.96 -40.73
CA ARG A 6 -38.05 35.51 -42.08
C ARG A 6 -37.37 34.17 -42.36
N ILE A 7 -38.18 33.15 -42.60
CA ILE A 7 -37.80 31.81 -43.05
C ILE A 7 -38.12 31.75 -44.54
N TRP A 8 -37.17 31.35 -45.39
CA TRP A 8 -37.42 30.91 -46.77
C TRP A 8 -36.74 29.54 -46.99
N PRO A 9 -37.42 28.57 -47.62
CA PRO A 9 -36.89 27.23 -47.86
C PRO A 9 -36.14 27.19 -49.20
N VAL A 10 -35.05 26.43 -49.26
CA VAL A 10 -34.51 25.95 -50.55
C VAL A 10 -34.26 24.45 -50.42
N ILE A 11 -35.11 23.70 -51.09
CA ILE A 11 -34.91 22.29 -51.44
C ILE A 11 -33.96 22.28 -52.64
N GLY A 12 -32.87 21.51 -52.54
CA GLY A 12 -31.96 21.24 -53.63
C GLY A 12 -31.36 19.84 -53.49
N VAL A 13 -31.95 18.88 -54.19
CA VAL A 13 -31.40 17.53 -54.40
C VAL A 13 -30.47 17.58 -55.60
N VAL A 14 -29.22 17.12 -55.45
CA VAL A 14 -28.36 16.68 -56.56
C VAL A 14 -27.64 15.39 -56.15
N LEU A 15 -27.84 14.35 -56.95
CA LEU A 15 -27.10 13.09 -56.99
C LEU A 15 -25.96 13.21 -58.02
N ALA A 16 -24.74 12.74 -57.68
CA ALA A 16 -23.89 11.87 -58.53
C ALA A 16 -22.47 11.63 -57.94
N LEU A 17 -22.23 10.35 -57.60
CA LEU A 17 -21.07 9.46 -57.86
C LEU A 17 -19.61 9.98 -57.86
N GLY A 18 -18.76 9.27 -57.08
CA GLY A 18 -17.47 8.77 -57.59
C GLY A 18 -16.21 9.01 -56.75
N ALA A 19 -15.52 7.90 -56.46
CA ALA A 19 -14.05 7.74 -56.33
C ALA A 19 -13.34 7.81 -54.95
N CYS A 20 -12.82 6.63 -54.57
CA CYS A 20 -11.51 6.34 -53.97
C CYS A 20 -11.11 6.94 -52.61
N GLY A 21 -11.12 6.06 -51.60
CA GLY A 21 -9.91 5.75 -50.84
C GLY A 21 -9.50 6.73 -49.75
N LYS A 22 -9.96 6.49 -48.53
CA LYS A 22 -9.15 6.62 -47.32
C LYS A 22 -9.44 5.43 -46.43
N GLY A 23 -8.39 4.68 -46.11
CA GLY A 23 -8.46 3.52 -45.24
C GLY A 23 -9.20 3.88 -43.96
N SER A 24 -10.15 3.03 -43.57
CA SER A 24 -10.74 3.10 -42.24
C SER A 24 -9.60 2.75 -41.28
N GLU A 25 -8.94 3.78 -40.77
CA GLU A 25 -7.98 3.68 -39.69
C GLU A 25 -8.74 2.99 -38.56
N THR A 26 -8.42 1.72 -38.36
CA THR A 26 -9.02 0.88 -37.35
C THR A 26 -8.59 1.51 -36.04
N ARG A 27 -9.50 2.29 -35.43
CA ARG A 27 -9.35 2.73 -34.05
C ARG A 27 -8.98 1.47 -33.26
N PRO A 28 -7.85 1.43 -32.54
CA PRO A 28 -7.55 0.27 -31.73
C PRO A 28 -8.76 0.05 -30.84
N ASP A 29 -9.34 -1.14 -30.98
CA ASP A 29 -10.43 -1.61 -30.15
C ASP A 29 -9.92 -1.49 -28.72
N VAL A 30 -10.43 -0.50 -27.98
CA VAL A 30 -10.18 -0.41 -26.56
C VAL A 30 -10.91 -1.61 -26.02
N ALA A 31 -10.15 -2.71 -25.85
CA ALA A 31 -10.64 -3.92 -25.24
C ALA A 31 -11.49 -3.52 -24.05
N ALA A 32 -12.77 -3.91 -24.11
CA ALA A 32 -13.73 -3.59 -23.07
C ALA A 32 -13.08 -3.90 -21.72
N VAL A 33 -13.01 -2.88 -20.87
CA VAL A 33 -12.64 -3.03 -19.46
C VAL A 33 -13.57 -4.13 -18.93
N PRO A 34 -13.05 -5.25 -18.39
CA PRO A 34 -13.91 -6.28 -17.83
C PRO A 34 -14.87 -5.63 -16.83
N ASP A 35 -16.13 -6.06 -16.81
CA ASP A 35 -17.15 -5.69 -15.81
C ASP A 35 -16.76 -6.23 -14.41
N GLY A 36 -15.63 -5.77 -13.90
CA GLY A 36 -15.11 -5.99 -12.56
C GLY A 36 -15.03 -4.65 -11.86
N TRP A 37 -15.47 -4.61 -10.60
CA TRP A 37 -15.27 -3.44 -9.76
C TRP A 37 -13.76 -3.17 -9.64
N ALA A 38 -13.34 -1.95 -9.99
CA ALA A 38 -11.94 -1.56 -9.92
C ALA A 38 -11.37 -1.78 -8.51
N SER A 39 -10.27 -2.51 -8.46
CA SER A 39 -9.63 -2.97 -7.23
C SER A 39 -8.63 -1.96 -6.67
N SER A 40 -8.58 -1.85 -5.34
CA SER A 40 -7.50 -1.13 -4.66
C SER A 40 -6.13 -1.72 -5.01
N PRO A 41 -5.08 -0.90 -5.15
CA PRO A 41 -3.75 -1.40 -5.47
C PRO A 41 -3.20 -2.19 -4.27
N ARG A 42 -2.41 -3.23 -4.57
CA ARG A 42 -1.69 -4.06 -3.61
C ARG A 42 -0.21 -3.99 -3.90
N VAL A 43 0.55 -3.36 -3.01
CA VAL A 43 2.02 -3.43 -2.98
C VAL A 43 2.38 -4.84 -2.55
N GLU A 44 3.33 -5.48 -3.21
CA GLU A 44 3.79 -6.84 -2.88
C GLU A 44 5.22 -6.81 -2.33
N GLY A 45 6.04 -5.87 -2.78
CA GLY A 45 7.41 -5.71 -2.32
C GLY A 45 8.00 -4.36 -2.66
N VAL A 46 9.14 -4.07 -2.02
CA VAL A 46 9.95 -2.89 -2.30
C VAL A 46 11.40 -3.32 -2.36
N ILE A 47 12.08 -2.99 -3.46
CA ILE A 47 13.47 -3.36 -3.68
C ILE A 47 14.30 -2.08 -3.70
N ARG A 48 15.42 -2.08 -2.96
CA ARG A 48 16.44 -1.03 -3.04
C ARG A 48 17.44 -1.39 -4.13
N THR A 49 17.63 -0.53 -5.11
CA THR A 49 18.60 -0.72 -6.21
C THR A 49 19.40 0.56 -6.37
N GLY A 50 20.62 0.60 -5.82
CA GLY A 50 21.44 1.80 -5.80
C GLY A 50 20.74 2.97 -5.10
N GLY A 51 20.74 4.14 -5.72
CA GLY A 51 20.04 5.34 -5.23
C GLY A 51 18.52 5.37 -5.49
N MET A 52 17.93 4.26 -5.89
CA MET A 52 16.50 4.16 -6.25
C MET A 52 15.79 3.08 -5.44
N LEU A 53 14.49 3.26 -5.27
CA LEU A 53 13.57 2.26 -4.76
C LEU A 53 12.59 1.88 -5.88
N VAL A 54 12.27 0.58 -5.96
CA VAL A 54 11.23 0.06 -6.84
C VAL A 54 10.13 -0.52 -5.97
N VAL A 55 8.95 0.11 -6.01
CA VAL A 55 7.74 -0.35 -5.33
C VAL A 55 6.93 -1.16 -6.34
N GLY A 56 6.88 -2.47 -6.13
CA GLY A 56 6.22 -3.42 -7.03
C GLY A 56 4.92 -3.96 -6.43
N GLY A 57 3.95 -4.26 -7.29
CA GLY A 57 2.68 -4.83 -6.86
C GLY A 57 1.69 -5.08 -7.98
N ARG A 58 0.41 -5.19 -7.61
CA ARG A 58 -0.73 -5.39 -8.53
C ARG A 58 -1.83 -4.36 -8.34
N THR A 59 -2.52 -4.05 -9.41
CA THR A 59 -3.72 -3.21 -9.46
C THR A 59 -4.58 -3.66 -10.65
N GLU A 60 -5.65 -2.95 -10.96
CA GLU A 60 -6.39 -3.14 -12.22
C GLU A 60 -5.47 -3.15 -13.45
N PRO A 61 -5.67 -4.07 -14.43
CA PRO A 61 -4.97 -4.06 -15.71
C PRO A 61 -4.99 -2.70 -16.37
N LEU A 62 -3.83 -2.24 -16.86
CA LEU A 62 -3.67 -0.92 -17.48
C LEU A 62 -4.01 0.28 -16.57
N GLY A 63 -4.28 0.05 -15.28
CA GLY A 63 -4.53 1.10 -14.30
C GLY A 63 -3.25 1.88 -13.98
N ARG A 64 -3.40 3.04 -13.32
CA ARG A 64 -2.25 3.86 -12.87
C ARG A 64 -2.14 3.80 -11.35
N VAL A 65 -0.97 3.48 -10.82
CA VAL A 65 -0.69 3.59 -9.38
C VAL A 65 0.00 4.90 -9.08
N VAL A 66 -0.41 5.55 -8.00
CA VAL A 66 0.16 6.81 -7.49
C VAL A 66 0.54 6.62 -6.03
N LEU A 67 1.78 6.99 -5.70
CA LEU A 67 2.33 7.07 -4.34
C LEU A 67 2.53 8.53 -3.99
N THR A 68 2.00 9.00 -2.85
CA THR A 68 2.07 10.41 -2.45
C THR A 68 2.64 10.55 -1.05
N GLY A 69 3.68 11.37 -0.90
CA GLY A 69 4.26 11.73 0.38
C GLY A 69 3.48 12.84 1.09
N ALA A 70 3.81 13.09 2.37
CA ALA A 70 3.21 14.17 3.16
C ALA A 70 3.56 15.57 2.64
N ASP A 71 4.65 15.69 1.90
CA ASP A 71 5.06 16.91 1.17
C ASP A 71 4.25 17.17 -0.11
N GLY A 72 3.33 16.26 -0.46
CA GLY A 72 2.52 16.33 -1.67
C GLY A 72 3.24 15.83 -2.93
N VAL A 73 4.51 15.42 -2.83
CA VAL A 73 5.23 14.87 -3.98
C VAL A 73 4.63 13.52 -4.35
N ALA A 74 4.31 13.34 -5.62
CA ALA A 74 3.66 12.15 -6.15
C ALA A 74 4.54 11.44 -7.18
N TYR A 75 4.57 10.11 -7.08
CA TYR A 75 5.24 9.21 -8.01
C TYR A 75 4.22 8.26 -8.59
N ALA A 76 4.30 7.98 -9.89
CA ALA A 76 3.29 7.15 -10.54
C ALA A 76 3.89 6.24 -11.60
N ALA A 77 3.23 5.09 -11.80
CA ALA A 77 3.49 4.19 -12.92
C ALA A 77 2.17 3.59 -13.41
N GLY A 78 2.13 3.27 -14.71
CA GLY A 78 1.08 2.42 -15.26
C GLY A 78 1.34 0.96 -14.89
N ALA A 79 0.26 0.20 -14.73
CA ALA A 79 0.28 -1.23 -14.68
C ALA A 79 0.28 -1.82 -16.10
N ASP A 80 0.84 -3.01 -16.26
CA ASP A 80 0.78 -3.76 -17.51
C ASP A 80 -0.60 -4.41 -17.73
N ALA A 81 -0.74 -5.17 -18.82
CA ALA A 81 -1.96 -5.89 -19.15
C ALA A 81 -2.34 -6.98 -18.14
N GLY A 82 -1.39 -7.42 -17.30
CA GLY A 82 -1.62 -8.33 -16.18
C GLY A 82 -1.90 -7.61 -14.86
N GLY A 83 -1.94 -6.27 -14.86
CA GLY A 83 -2.14 -5.46 -13.66
C GLY A 83 -0.89 -5.29 -12.80
N ARG A 84 0.29 -5.74 -13.25
CA ARG A 84 1.53 -5.58 -12.50
C ARG A 84 2.10 -4.18 -12.69
N PHE A 85 2.54 -3.55 -11.61
CA PHE A 85 3.16 -2.22 -11.65
C PHE A 85 4.51 -2.22 -10.95
N ASP A 86 5.39 -1.32 -11.40
CA ASP A 86 6.68 -1.01 -10.77
C ASP A 86 6.87 0.52 -10.73
N VAL A 87 6.60 1.14 -9.57
CA VAL A 87 6.84 2.58 -9.37
C VAL A 87 8.29 2.79 -8.95
N ARG A 88 9.04 3.58 -9.73
CA ARG A 88 10.42 3.97 -9.42
C ARG A 88 10.44 5.31 -8.71
N ILE A 89 11.08 5.36 -7.55
CA ILE A 89 11.18 6.55 -6.71
C ILE A 89 12.64 6.73 -6.25
N PRO A 90 13.12 7.97 -6.10
CA PRO A 90 14.44 8.22 -5.55
C PRO A 90 14.51 7.69 -4.12
N ALA A 91 15.68 7.20 -3.71
CA ALA A 91 15.91 6.92 -2.31
C ALA A 91 15.87 8.23 -1.51
N TRP A 92 15.13 8.23 -0.40
CA TRP A 92 15.02 9.39 0.47
C TRP A 92 16.14 9.43 1.50
N THR A 93 16.52 10.66 1.87
CA THR A 93 17.42 10.94 3.00
C THR A 93 16.68 10.96 4.35
N GLN A 94 15.34 10.90 4.32
CA GLN A 94 14.47 10.89 5.49
C GLN A 94 13.42 9.79 5.36
N ASP A 95 12.93 9.30 6.50
CA ASP A 95 11.87 8.30 6.53
C ASP A 95 10.59 8.88 5.91
N VAL A 96 9.83 8.07 5.18
CA VAL A 96 8.59 8.51 4.57
C VAL A 96 7.44 7.54 4.84
N VAL A 97 6.24 8.09 4.93
CA VAL A 97 4.97 7.37 4.90
C VAL A 97 4.18 7.87 3.70
N LEU A 98 3.84 6.95 2.80
CA LEU A 98 3.20 7.26 1.53
C LEU A 98 1.76 6.76 1.50
N ASP A 99 0.86 7.61 1.02
CA ASP A 99 -0.46 7.17 0.57
C ASP A 99 -0.32 6.43 -0.76
N VAL A 100 -1.04 5.32 -0.90
CA VAL A 100 -1.03 4.49 -2.12
C VAL A 100 -2.44 4.47 -2.71
N LYS A 101 -2.58 4.81 -3.99
CA LYS A 101 -3.87 4.86 -4.68
C LYS A 101 -3.75 4.33 -6.09
N ALA A 102 -4.78 3.63 -6.58
CA ALA A 102 -4.95 3.36 -8.00
C ALA A 102 -5.82 4.46 -8.61
N GLN A 103 -5.60 4.75 -9.88
CA GLN A 103 -6.39 5.65 -10.71
C GLN A 103 -6.86 4.89 -11.95
N VAL A 104 -8.16 4.84 -12.13
CA VAL A 104 -8.81 4.30 -13.34
C VAL A 104 -9.69 5.41 -13.90
N GLY A 105 -9.30 5.94 -15.05
CA GLY A 105 -9.88 7.18 -15.57
C GLY A 105 -9.69 8.34 -14.58
N GLN A 106 -10.79 8.92 -14.11
CA GLN A 106 -10.82 10.04 -13.16
C GLN A 106 -11.07 9.61 -11.70
N ILE A 107 -11.28 8.31 -11.44
CA ILE A 107 -11.63 7.80 -10.12
C ILE A 107 -10.37 7.28 -9.42
N ALA A 108 -10.23 7.60 -8.14
CA ALA A 108 -9.13 7.13 -7.30
C ALA A 108 -9.59 6.09 -6.27
N TYR A 109 -8.86 4.99 -6.19
CA TYR A 109 -9.13 3.87 -5.26
C TYR A 109 -7.98 3.78 -4.27
N PRO A 110 -8.16 4.24 -3.02
CA PRO A 110 -7.12 4.17 -2.01
C PRO A 110 -6.82 2.72 -1.61
N ALA A 111 -5.55 2.45 -1.31
CA ALA A 111 -5.17 1.23 -0.61
C ALA A 111 -5.67 1.27 0.84
N PRO A 112 -5.97 0.12 1.46
CA PRO A 112 -6.37 0.04 2.87
C PRO A 112 -5.17 0.21 3.84
N TYR A 113 -4.03 0.70 3.34
CA TYR A 113 -2.79 0.86 4.09
C TYR A 113 -1.99 2.04 3.53
N ARG A 114 -0.97 2.47 4.28
CA ARG A 114 0.10 3.36 3.82
C ARG A 114 1.43 2.62 3.76
N LEU A 115 2.32 3.04 2.87
CA LEU A 115 3.65 2.45 2.73
C LEU A 115 4.66 3.26 3.56
N LEU A 116 5.22 2.64 4.61
CA LEU A 116 6.37 3.14 5.35
C LEU A 116 7.66 2.69 4.67
N VAL A 117 8.58 3.62 4.45
CA VAL A 117 9.93 3.36 4.00
C VAL A 117 10.91 4.13 4.88
N ALA A 118 11.71 3.43 5.67
CA ALA A 118 12.81 4.04 6.40
C ALA A 118 13.90 4.57 5.44
N ALA A 119 14.57 5.67 5.77
CA ALA A 119 15.76 6.11 5.05
C ALA A 119 16.92 5.15 5.28
N ASP A 120 17.13 4.74 6.54
CA ASP A 120 18.11 3.73 6.92
C ASP A 120 17.79 2.39 6.21
N PRO A 121 18.71 1.82 5.41
CA PRO A 121 18.51 0.53 4.76
C PRO A 121 18.26 -0.63 5.74
N ARG A 122 18.70 -0.51 7.00
CA ARG A 122 18.41 -1.48 8.09
C ARG A 122 17.03 -1.26 8.72
N GLY A 123 16.38 -0.15 8.40
CA GLY A 123 15.06 0.21 8.89
C GLY A 123 13.93 -0.57 8.23
N PRO A 124 12.71 -0.52 8.80
CA PRO A 124 11.55 -1.18 8.27
C PRO A 124 11.12 -0.58 6.92
N ILE A 125 10.66 -1.47 6.04
CA ILE A 125 9.74 -1.16 4.96
C ILE A 125 8.48 -1.96 5.25
N ALA A 126 7.33 -1.30 5.36
CA ALA A 126 6.12 -1.93 5.86
C ALA A 126 4.84 -1.29 5.33
N LEU A 127 3.76 -2.07 5.31
CA LEU A 127 2.41 -1.59 5.07
C LEU A 127 1.70 -1.38 6.40
N LEU A 128 1.37 -0.12 6.69
CA LEU A 128 0.71 0.34 7.90
C LEU A 128 -0.80 0.44 7.68
N ALA A 129 -1.60 -0.29 8.46
CA ALA A 129 -3.06 -0.28 8.35
C ALA A 129 -3.73 -0.03 9.72
N ILE A 130 -4.65 0.93 9.80
CA ILE A 130 -5.34 1.25 11.06
C ILE A 130 -6.24 0.08 11.42
N GLY A 131 -6.13 -0.40 12.66
CA GLY A 131 -6.94 -1.50 13.17
C GLY A 131 -6.61 -2.85 12.53
N ALA A 132 -5.51 -2.95 11.80
CA ALA A 132 -5.03 -4.20 11.22
C ALA A 132 -3.52 -4.39 11.49
N PRO A 133 -3.04 -5.64 11.53
CA PRO A 133 -1.63 -5.93 11.75
C PRO A 133 -0.78 -5.35 10.62
N THR A 134 0.32 -4.69 10.98
CA THR A 134 1.30 -4.17 10.03
C THR A 134 1.93 -5.32 9.24
N ARG A 135 2.15 -5.12 7.93
CA ARG A 135 2.87 -6.11 7.10
C ARG A 135 4.25 -5.63 6.74
N ARG A 136 5.29 -6.21 7.33
CA ARG A 136 6.69 -5.89 6.99
C ARG A 136 7.09 -6.55 5.66
N LEU A 137 7.64 -5.73 4.76
CA LEU A 137 8.08 -6.12 3.42
C LEU A 137 9.59 -6.39 3.35
N GLY A 138 10.37 -5.73 4.21
CA GLY A 138 11.82 -5.88 4.30
C GLY A 138 12.30 -7.01 5.21
N PRO A 139 13.61 -7.10 5.46
CA PRO A 139 14.20 -8.00 6.45
C PRO A 139 13.60 -7.81 7.85
N ALA A 140 13.43 -8.91 8.59
CA ALA A 140 12.92 -8.90 9.96
C ALA A 140 13.29 -10.20 10.68
N PRO A 141 13.23 -10.22 12.03
CA PRO A 141 13.23 -11.46 12.79
C PRO A 141 11.85 -12.15 12.66
N ALA A 142 11.61 -13.18 13.49
CA ALA A 142 10.33 -13.91 13.51
C ALA A 142 9.12 -13.03 13.85
N LEU A 143 9.32 -11.94 14.62
CA LEU A 143 8.32 -10.90 14.86
C LEU A 143 8.51 -9.76 13.84
N ASP A 144 7.46 -9.43 13.08
CA ASP A 144 7.50 -8.33 12.11
C ASP A 144 7.20 -7.00 12.78
N ALA A 145 6.12 -6.93 13.55
CA ALA A 145 5.67 -5.72 14.22
C ALA A 145 4.69 -6.01 15.37
N ILE A 146 4.62 -5.03 16.28
CA ILE A 146 3.59 -4.89 17.31
C ILE A 146 2.81 -3.61 17.01
N ASP A 147 1.50 -3.71 16.85
CA ASP A 147 0.61 -2.59 16.64
C ASP A 147 -0.33 -2.41 17.83
N THR A 148 -0.56 -1.17 18.25
CA THR A 148 -1.57 -0.87 19.27
C THR A 148 -2.25 0.47 19.03
N ASP A 149 -3.55 0.53 19.31
CA ASP A 149 -4.36 1.75 19.40
C ASP A 149 -4.67 2.13 20.86
N GLY A 150 -3.95 1.53 21.82
CA GLY A 150 -4.16 1.67 23.26
C GLY A 150 -5.29 0.80 23.83
N ARG A 151 -6.12 0.17 22.97
CA ARG A 151 -7.21 -0.73 23.37
C ARG A 151 -6.93 -2.17 22.99
N ALA A 152 -6.42 -2.38 21.79
CA ALA A 152 -6.03 -3.68 21.26
C ALA A 152 -4.52 -3.70 20.99
N THR A 153 -3.96 -4.90 21.06
CA THR A 153 -2.61 -5.17 20.56
C THR A 153 -2.67 -6.25 19.49
N LEU A 154 -2.09 -5.95 18.33
CA LEU A 154 -1.98 -6.85 17.20
C LEU A 154 -0.51 -7.18 16.98
N LEU A 155 -0.23 -8.45 16.71
CA LEU A 155 1.08 -8.95 16.39
C LEU A 155 1.10 -9.47 14.95
N SER A 156 2.21 -9.28 14.28
CA SER A 156 2.49 -9.84 12.96
C SER A 156 3.88 -10.45 12.94
N GLY A 157 4.10 -11.45 12.11
CA GLY A 157 5.42 -12.03 11.96
C GLY A 157 5.52 -13.09 10.89
N ARG A 158 6.64 -13.80 10.94
CA ARG A 158 7.02 -14.84 9.98
C ARG A 158 7.53 -16.09 10.70
N SER A 159 7.26 -17.25 10.11
CA SER A 159 7.81 -18.56 10.48
C SER A 159 7.85 -19.44 9.22
N ALA A 160 8.07 -20.75 9.38
CA ALA A 160 7.96 -21.70 8.27
C ALA A 160 6.57 -21.60 7.60
N PRO A 161 6.47 -21.71 6.26
CA PRO A 161 5.19 -21.77 5.56
C PRO A 161 4.31 -22.93 5.99
N GLN A 162 3.00 -22.70 6.05
CA GLN A 162 1.98 -23.72 6.34
C GLN A 162 2.28 -24.53 7.62
N SER A 163 2.76 -23.84 8.67
CA SER A 163 3.13 -24.42 9.96
C SER A 163 2.37 -23.73 11.10
N GLU A 164 2.65 -24.13 12.34
CA GLU A 164 2.23 -23.41 13.53
C GLU A 164 3.44 -22.84 14.28
N VAL A 165 3.27 -21.68 14.91
CA VAL A 165 4.25 -21.06 15.81
C VAL A 165 3.55 -20.62 17.08
N SER A 166 4.19 -20.84 18.23
CA SER A 166 3.66 -20.36 19.52
C SER A 166 3.91 -18.86 19.65
N VAL A 167 2.86 -18.06 19.86
CA VAL A 167 2.94 -16.60 19.95
C VAL A 167 2.14 -16.08 21.14
N GLY A 168 2.70 -15.17 21.95
CA GLY A 168 1.97 -14.52 23.04
C GLY A 168 2.85 -13.64 23.94
N MET A 169 2.24 -12.91 24.87
CA MET A 169 2.96 -12.00 25.80
C MET A 169 3.26 -12.60 27.19
N ALA A 170 2.49 -13.60 27.61
CA ALA A 170 2.67 -14.28 28.89
C ALA A 170 2.59 -15.80 28.71
N GLN A 171 1.56 -16.25 27.99
CA GLN A 171 1.42 -17.62 27.51
C GLN A 171 1.29 -17.58 25.98
N GLY A 172 2.14 -18.34 25.31
CA GLY A 172 2.07 -18.51 23.87
C GLY A 172 0.87 -19.39 23.50
N ARG A 173 0.22 -19.07 22.38
CA ARG A 173 -0.77 -19.93 21.74
C ARG A 173 -0.31 -20.30 20.34
N PRO A 174 -0.69 -21.48 19.82
CA PRO A 174 -0.40 -21.82 18.43
C PRO A 174 -1.10 -20.82 17.50
N VAL A 175 -0.34 -20.32 16.52
CA VAL A 175 -0.82 -19.47 15.42
C VAL A 175 -0.34 -20.08 14.12
N ALA A 176 -1.28 -20.38 13.22
CA ALA A 176 -0.98 -20.92 11.91
C ALA A 176 -0.34 -19.86 11.01
N THR A 177 0.60 -20.29 10.15
CA THR A 177 1.17 -19.47 9.10
C THR A 177 0.51 -19.73 7.75
N ASP A 178 0.48 -18.69 6.90
CA ASP A 178 0.03 -18.82 5.52
C ASP A 178 1.07 -19.52 4.62
N ALA A 179 0.76 -19.64 3.34
CA ALA A 179 1.64 -20.23 2.32
C ALA A 179 2.97 -19.47 2.11
N MET A 180 3.06 -18.22 2.59
CA MET A 180 4.29 -17.43 2.59
C MET A 180 4.97 -17.41 3.97
N GLY A 181 4.49 -18.21 4.93
CA GLY A 181 5.02 -18.25 6.29
C GLY A 181 4.64 -17.06 7.16
N ARG A 182 3.68 -16.23 6.75
CA ARG A 182 3.24 -15.07 7.54
C ARG A 182 2.15 -15.46 8.50
N TRP A 183 2.15 -14.82 9.66
CA TRP A 183 1.11 -14.97 10.67
C TRP A 183 0.72 -13.61 11.24
N THR A 184 -0.50 -13.54 11.74
CA THR A 184 -1.02 -12.39 12.48
C THR A 184 -1.90 -12.88 13.62
N THR A 185 -1.93 -12.17 14.75
CA THR A 185 -2.74 -12.55 15.89
C THR A 185 -3.04 -11.33 16.78
N SER A 186 -4.22 -11.30 17.40
CA SER A 186 -4.54 -10.32 18.45
C SER A 186 -4.20 -10.90 19.82
N VAL A 187 -3.59 -10.12 20.70
CA VAL A 187 -3.22 -10.58 22.05
C VAL A 187 -3.82 -9.68 23.11
N SER A 188 -4.15 -10.29 24.25
CA SER A 188 -4.46 -9.58 25.47
C SER A 188 -3.16 -9.28 26.21
N GLY A 189 -2.95 -8.02 26.58
CA GLY A 189 -1.74 -7.56 27.23
C GLY A 189 -1.32 -6.17 26.78
N ALA A 190 -0.50 -5.50 27.60
CA ALA A 190 0.04 -4.21 27.25
C ALA A 190 1.05 -4.34 26.11
N ALA A 191 1.00 -3.44 25.14
CA ALA A 191 1.87 -3.49 23.96
C ALA A 191 3.39 -3.36 24.26
N GLY A 192 3.75 -2.91 25.48
CA GLY A 192 5.12 -2.88 25.99
C GLY A 192 5.53 -4.12 26.79
N ALA A 193 4.70 -5.16 26.88
CA ALA A 193 5.06 -6.41 27.53
C ALA A 193 5.95 -7.27 26.61
N PRO A 194 6.85 -8.10 27.16
CA PRO A 194 7.64 -9.03 26.36
C PRO A 194 6.75 -9.92 25.48
N VAL A 195 7.17 -10.16 24.24
CA VAL A 195 6.48 -11.04 23.29
C VAL A 195 7.34 -12.27 23.02
N GLN A 196 6.76 -13.45 23.20
CA GLN A 196 7.34 -14.73 22.82
C GLN A 196 6.86 -15.12 21.42
N VAL A 197 7.80 -15.52 20.56
CA VAL A 197 7.54 -16.12 19.24
C VAL A 197 8.43 -17.36 19.10
N GLY A 198 7.84 -18.54 19.22
CA GLY A 198 8.59 -19.79 19.34
C GLY A 198 9.56 -19.73 20.53
N ASN A 199 10.86 -19.86 20.25
CA ASN A 199 11.91 -19.79 21.26
C ASN A 199 12.53 -18.39 21.42
N ALA A 200 12.05 -17.40 20.65
CA ALA A 200 12.57 -16.04 20.68
C ALA A 200 11.70 -15.14 21.57
N THR A 201 12.36 -14.31 22.37
CA THR A 201 11.73 -13.27 23.18
C THR A 201 12.07 -11.90 22.60
N PHE A 202 11.05 -11.04 22.49
CA PHE A 202 11.17 -9.65 22.06
C PHE A 202 10.73 -8.73 23.18
N GLU A 203 11.51 -7.69 23.47
CA GLU A 203 11.24 -6.73 24.54
C GLU A 203 10.90 -5.36 23.94
N PRO A 204 9.62 -5.09 23.60
CA PRO A 204 9.24 -3.78 23.11
C PRO A 204 9.37 -2.72 24.21
N PRO A 205 9.74 -1.48 23.87
CA PRO A 205 9.65 -0.37 24.81
C PRO A 205 8.16 -0.07 25.13
N PRO A 206 7.87 0.70 26.20
CA PRO A 206 6.53 1.24 26.40
C PRO A 206 6.06 2.02 25.17
N LEU A 207 4.91 1.65 24.61
CA LEU A 207 4.34 2.28 23.43
C LEU A 207 3.30 3.32 23.83
N SER A 208 3.42 4.52 23.26
CA SER A 208 2.45 5.61 23.42
C SER A 208 1.83 5.97 22.07
N LEU A 209 0.56 6.39 22.09
CA LEU A 209 -0.15 6.96 20.93
C LEU A 209 0.22 8.42 20.69
N ASP A 210 0.82 9.06 21.69
CA ASP A 210 1.34 10.41 21.60
C ASP A 210 2.67 10.37 20.85
N GLY A 211 2.69 11.02 19.70
CA GLY A 211 3.87 11.03 18.85
C GLY A 211 3.61 11.54 17.44
N GLU A 212 4.68 11.97 16.79
CA GLU A 212 4.68 12.39 15.40
C GLU A 212 4.64 11.18 14.46
N THR A 213 4.12 11.37 13.24
CA THR A 213 4.19 10.38 12.15
C THR A 213 5.60 10.34 11.60
N ARG A 214 6.53 9.88 12.43
CA ARG A 214 7.96 9.80 12.18
C ARG A 214 8.53 8.57 12.85
N LEU A 215 9.36 7.86 12.11
CA LEU A 215 10.07 6.70 12.63
C LEU A 215 11.17 7.15 13.59
N ARG A 216 11.32 6.46 14.73
CA ARG A 216 12.34 6.74 15.73
C ARG A 216 12.97 5.45 16.23
N ARG A 217 14.27 5.49 16.52
CA ARG A 217 14.94 4.42 17.26
C ARG A 217 14.44 4.40 18.70
N LEU A 218 13.95 3.25 19.16
CA LEU A 218 13.54 3.06 20.54
C LEU A 218 13.56 1.57 20.92
N GLY A 219 14.24 1.25 22.02
CA GLY A 219 14.57 -0.13 22.37
C GLY A 219 15.47 -0.78 21.31
N GLY A 220 15.45 -2.11 21.22
CA GLY A 220 16.10 -2.88 20.16
C GLY A 220 15.31 -2.86 18.84
N GLY A 221 14.88 -1.68 18.39
CA GLY A 221 14.00 -1.54 17.23
C GLY A 221 13.65 -0.12 16.84
N TRP A 222 12.51 0.01 16.16
CA TRP A 222 11.94 1.26 15.66
C TRP A 222 10.50 1.43 16.11
N VAL A 223 10.09 2.66 16.40
CA VAL A 223 8.71 3.00 16.72
C VAL A 223 8.20 4.11 15.83
N ILE A 224 6.92 4.05 15.46
CA ILE A 224 6.20 5.13 14.79
C ILE A 224 4.79 5.24 15.39
N ALA A 225 4.43 6.44 15.84
CA ALA A 225 3.04 6.78 16.14
C ALA A 225 2.44 7.43 14.90
N TRP A 226 1.27 6.99 14.46
CA TRP A 226 0.72 7.45 13.19
C TRP A 226 -0.80 7.47 13.23
N GLY A 227 -1.42 8.27 12.37
CA GLY A 227 -2.87 8.38 12.28
C GLY A 227 -3.41 8.15 10.88
N GLY A 228 -4.64 7.65 10.79
CA GLY A 228 -5.39 7.50 9.55
C GLY A 228 -6.47 8.57 9.38
N ALA A 229 -7.30 8.42 8.35
CA ALA A 229 -8.49 9.24 8.17
C ALA A 229 -9.43 9.12 9.40
N GLY A 230 -10.16 10.18 9.71
CA GLY A 230 -11.13 10.19 10.82
C GLY A 230 -10.52 10.26 12.23
N GLY A 231 -9.22 10.57 12.35
CA GLY A 231 -8.56 10.80 13.64
C GLY A 231 -8.14 9.53 14.38
N ALA A 232 -8.28 8.34 13.76
CA ALA A 232 -7.77 7.10 14.33
C ALA A 232 -6.24 7.14 14.47
N ARG A 233 -5.72 6.58 15.57
CA ARG A 233 -4.30 6.59 15.93
C ARG A 233 -3.84 5.17 16.23
N GLN A 234 -2.63 4.85 15.79
CA GLN A 234 -1.97 3.58 16.04
C GLN A 234 -0.49 3.84 16.24
N THR A 235 0.13 3.06 17.12
CA THR A 235 1.58 3.02 17.28
C THR A 235 2.07 1.64 16.88
N THR A 236 3.12 1.63 16.08
CA THR A 236 3.74 0.40 15.59
C THR A 236 5.19 0.36 16.05
N TRP A 237 5.59 -0.75 16.65
CA TRP A 237 6.98 -1.06 16.95
C TRP A 237 7.50 -2.19 16.07
N PHE A 238 8.72 -2.06 15.59
CA PHE A 238 9.42 -3.02 14.75
C PHE A 238 10.70 -3.47 15.46
N PRO A 239 10.88 -4.77 15.74
CA PRO A 239 12.17 -5.24 16.22
C PRO A 239 13.24 -5.10 15.14
N ASP A 240 14.48 -4.90 15.59
CA ASP A 240 15.62 -4.94 14.71
C ASP A 240 15.76 -6.31 14.03
N PRO A 241 16.18 -6.35 12.76
CA PRO A 241 16.57 -7.60 12.13
C PRO A 241 17.75 -8.21 12.91
N PRO A 242 17.87 -9.55 12.93
CA PRO A 242 19.05 -10.20 13.49
C PRO A 242 20.31 -9.68 12.77
N ALA A 243 21.40 -9.56 13.55
CA ALA A 243 22.69 -9.06 13.07
C ALA A 243 23.31 -9.95 12.00
#